data_AF-A0A7J8JXQ8-F1
#
_entry.id   AF-A0A7J8JXQ8-F1
#
_cell.length_a   1.000
_cell.length_b   1.000
_cell.length_c   1.000
_cell.angle_alpha   90.00
_cell.angle_beta   90.00
_cell.angle_gamma   90.00
#
_symmetry.space_group_name_H-M   'P 1'
#
loop_
_entity.id
_entity.type
_entity.pdbx_description
1 polymer ?
#
loop_
_entity_poly.entity_id
_entity_poly.type
_entity_poly.pdbx_seq_one_letter_code
_entity_poly.pdbx_strand_id
1 'polypeptide(L)'
;MVNIREDTDIIQRKNQMYSYFMFTRGGPYWQEVKIPFSKFFFSNQGRIRDAQYQLLLDKISSIGFTLADKVDGPFFLEIDFIGVFTDPAHTEEFAYENSPVLNPRLFK
;
A
#
# COMPACT_ATOMS: atom_id res chain seq x y z
N MET A 1 -9.24 -3.29 0.67
CA MET A 1 -7.95 -2.59 0.91
C MET A 1 -6.82 -3.59 0.76
N VAL A 2 -5.71 -3.18 0.16
CA VAL A 2 -4.47 -3.96 0.05
C VAL A 2 -3.46 -3.37 1.03
N ASN A 3 -2.80 -4.23 1.80
CA ASN A 3 -1.82 -3.87 2.82
C ASN A 3 -0.49 -4.55 2.53
N ILE A 4 0.61 -3.82 2.71
CA ILE A 4 1.97 -4.30 2.62
C ILE A 4 2.65 -4.06 3.97
N ARG A 5 3.41 -5.05 4.44
CA ARG A 5 4.30 -4.90 5.60
C ARG A 5 5.74 -5.03 5.17
N GLU A 6 6.59 -4.28 5.86
CA GLU A 6 8.04 -4.41 5.74
C GLU A 6 8.56 -5.40 6.79
N ASP A 7 9.62 -6.14 6.46
CA ASP A 7 10.42 -6.88 7.41
C ASP A 7 11.43 -5.93 8.02
N THR A 8 11.21 -5.60 9.29
CA THR A 8 12.17 -4.82 10.06
C THR A 8 12.48 -5.59 11.32
N ASP A 9 13.78 -5.84 11.56
CA ASP A 9 14.28 -6.56 12.75
C ASP A 9 13.96 -5.84 14.08
N ILE A 10 13.41 -4.64 14.01
CA ILE A 10 13.08 -3.79 15.16
C ILE A 10 11.64 -4.05 15.60
N ILE A 11 11.48 -4.69 16.76
CA ILE A 11 10.19 -5.06 17.38
C ILE A 11 9.22 -3.86 17.47
N GLN A 12 9.71 -2.64 17.69
CA GLN A 12 8.90 -1.42 17.77
C GLN A 12 8.16 -1.06 16.48
N ARG A 13 8.54 -1.63 15.32
CA ARG A 13 7.94 -1.36 14.02
C ARG A 13 6.85 -2.37 13.61
N LYS A 14 6.51 -3.35 14.45
CA LYS A 14 5.50 -4.39 14.15
C LYS A 14 4.14 -3.87 13.67
N ASN A 15 3.78 -2.65 14.06
CA ASN A 15 2.46 -2.08 13.76
C ASN A 15 2.46 -1.10 12.57
N GLN A 16 3.60 -1.00 11.86
CA GLN A 16 3.73 -0.21 10.64
C GLN A 16 3.20 -1.00 9.46
N MET A 17 2.38 -0.35 8.64
CA MET A 17 1.88 -0.94 7.39
C MET A 17 1.66 0.13 6.34
N TYR A 18 1.81 -0.29 5.10
CA TYR A 18 1.52 0.48 3.92
C TYR A 18 0.20 0.02 3.36
N SER A 19 -0.71 0.94 3.07
CA SER A 19 -2.08 0.61 2.67
C SER A 19 -2.45 1.29 1.36
N TYR A 20 -3.30 0.63 0.59
CA TYR A 20 -3.91 1.16 -0.63
C TYR A 20 -5.38 0.77 -0.72
N PHE A 21 -6.23 1.72 -1.09
CA PHE A 21 -7.65 1.47 -1.30
C PHE A 21 -7.87 0.84 -2.68
N MET A 22 -8.30 -0.42 -2.68
CA MET A 22 -8.73 -1.15 -3.87
C MET A 22 -10.23 -1.40 -3.79
N PHE A 23 -10.90 -1.22 -4.91
CA PHE A 23 -12.33 -1.46 -5.09
C PHE A 23 -12.53 -2.54 -6.16
N THR A 24 -13.25 -3.60 -5.80
CA THR A 24 -13.70 -4.61 -6.75
C THR A 24 -14.99 -4.13 -7.42
N ARG A 25 -15.18 -4.43 -8.70
CA ARG A 25 -16.40 -4.01 -9.42
C ARG A 25 -17.64 -4.84 -9.09
N GLY A 26 -17.47 -5.99 -8.42
CA GLY A 26 -18.58 -6.88 -8.04
C GLY A 26 -19.34 -7.39 -9.27
N GLY A 27 -18.90 -8.51 -9.85
CA GLY A 27 -19.54 -9.08 -11.04
C GLY A 27 -18.91 -10.41 -11.45
N PRO A 28 -19.48 -11.09 -12.45
CA PRO A 28 -19.05 -12.45 -12.85
C PRO A 28 -17.72 -12.47 -13.62
N TYR A 29 -17.08 -11.33 -13.82
CA TYR A 29 -15.89 -11.20 -14.66
C TYR A 29 -14.64 -10.94 -13.84
N TRP A 30 -13.53 -11.55 -14.27
CA TRP A 30 -12.20 -11.27 -13.76
C TRP A 30 -11.80 -9.81 -14.00
N GLN A 31 -11.11 -9.22 -13.03
CA GLN A 31 -10.63 -7.85 -13.08
C GLN A 31 -9.13 -7.83 -12.81
N GLU A 32 -8.38 -7.20 -13.72
CA GLU A 32 -6.97 -6.88 -13.48
C GLU A 32 -6.85 -5.51 -12.78
N VAL A 33 -6.09 -5.46 -11.68
CA VAL A 33 -5.83 -4.22 -10.93
C VAL A 33 -4.33 -3.99 -10.86
N LYS A 34 -3.90 -2.84 -11.36
CA LYS A 34 -2.50 -2.39 -11.32
C LYS A 34 -2.36 -1.35 -10.22
N ILE A 35 -1.54 -1.65 -9.23
CA ILE A 35 -1.32 -0.78 -8.07
C ILE A 35 0.16 -0.39 -8.04
N PRO A 36 0.51 0.87 -8.34
CA PRO A 36 1.88 1.35 -8.19
C PRO A 36 2.29 1.38 -6.72
N PHE A 37 3.51 0.93 -6.40
CA PHE A 37 4.05 0.99 -5.03
C PHE A 37 4.14 2.43 -4.49
N SER A 38 4.33 3.42 -5.37
CA SER A 38 4.35 4.85 -5.04
C SER A 38 3.07 5.38 -4.39
N LYS A 39 1.94 4.67 -4.58
CA LYS A 39 0.61 5.08 -4.10
C LYS A 39 0.22 4.48 -2.75
N PHE A 40 1.08 3.66 -2.14
CA PHE A 40 0.80 3.15 -0.81
C PHE A 40 1.08 4.23 0.24
N PHE A 41 0.12 4.48 1.12
CA PHE A 41 0.33 5.39 2.26
C PHE A 41 0.77 4.62 3.50
N PHE A 42 1.65 5.24 4.25
CA PHE A 42 2.13 4.78 5.53
C PHE A 42 1.08 4.99 6.63
N SER A 43 0.84 3.94 7.40
CA SER A 43 0.00 3.96 8.59
C SER A 43 0.69 3.22 9.75
N ASN A 44 0.37 3.64 10.97
CA ASN A 44 0.85 2.99 12.19
C ASN A 44 -0.32 2.80 13.14
N GLN A 45 -0.51 1.57 13.63
CA GLN A 45 -1.63 1.21 14.52
C GLN A 45 -3.00 1.62 13.94
N GLY A 46 -3.18 1.49 12.63
CA GLY A 46 -4.44 1.85 11.94
C GLY A 46 -4.67 3.35 11.76
N ARG A 47 -3.72 4.20 12.16
CA ARG A 47 -3.79 5.65 11.94
C ARG A 47 -2.83 6.07 10.84
N ILE A 48 -3.35 6.81 9.85
CA ILE A 48 -2.54 7.47 8.82
C ILE A 48 -1.72 8.56 9.50
N ARG A 49 -0.42 8.61 9.18
CA ARG A 49 0.51 9.59 9.73
C ARG A 49 0.62 10.77 8.77
N ASP A 50 0.79 11.98 9.28
CA ASP A 50 0.96 13.16 8.42
C ASP A 50 2.31 13.09 7.66
N ALA A 51 3.35 12.60 8.35
CA ALA A 51 4.61 12.25 7.70
C ALA A 51 4.46 10.89 6.99
N GLN A 52 4.46 10.95 5.67
CA GLN A 52 4.36 9.81 4.76
C GLN A 52 5.76 9.39 4.31
N TYR A 53 6.07 8.10 4.36
CA TYR A 53 7.38 7.55 3.98
C TYR A 53 7.24 6.66 2.74
N GLN A 54 8.29 6.58 1.93
CA GLN A 54 8.32 5.68 0.78
C GLN A 54 8.46 4.22 1.25
N LEU A 55 7.73 3.32 0.59
CA LEU A 55 7.86 1.87 0.78
C LEU A 55 9.22 1.37 0.30
N LEU A 56 9.92 0.63 1.14
CA LEU A 56 11.19 -0.03 0.81
C LEU A 56 10.91 -1.36 0.11
N LEU A 57 11.09 -1.38 -1.21
CA LEU A 57 10.75 -2.53 -2.06
C LEU A 57 11.58 -3.79 -1.73
N ASP A 58 12.81 -3.62 -1.24
CA ASP A 58 13.71 -4.70 -0.82
C ASP A 58 13.37 -5.30 0.55
N LYS A 59 12.44 -4.68 1.28
CA LYS A 59 12.04 -5.07 2.64
C LYS A 59 10.61 -5.57 2.73
N ILE A 60 9.91 -5.83 1.63
CA ILE A 60 8.52 -6.31 1.70
C ILE A 60 8.48 -7.73 2.29
N SER A 61 7.73 -7.91 3.37
CA SER A 61 7.57 -9.20 4.07
C SER A 61 6.27 -9.92 3.74
N SER A 62 5.17 -9.17 3.63
CA SER A 62 3.84 -9.74 3.45
C SER A 62 2.88 -8.78 2.78
N ILE A 63 1.92 -9.36 2.07
CA ILE A 63 0.79 -8.68 1.45
C ILE A 63 -0.47 -9.22 2.12
N GLY A 64 -1.39 -8.33 2.51
CA GLY A 64 -2.65 -8.66 3.14
C GLY A 64 -3.82 -7.97 2.47
N PHE A 65 -4.97 -8.63 2.45
CA PHE A 65 -6.22 -8.04 2.02
C PHE A 65 -7.11 -7.77 3.23
N THR A 66 -7.74 -6.61 3.26
CA THR A 66 -8.65 -6.21 4.33
C THR A 66 -9.94 -5.68 3.75
N LEU A 67 -11.05 -6.27 4.20
CA LEU A 67 -12.40 -5.80 3.92
C LEU A 67 -12.66 -4.53 4.74
N ALA A 68 -13.04 -3.44 4.07
CA ALA A 68 -13.13 -2.10 4.67
C ALA A 68 -14.42 -1.37 4.28
N ASP A 69 -15.42 -2.10 3.82
CA ASP A 69 -16.74 -1.57 3.43
C ASP A 69 -17.70 -1.40 4.62
N LYS A 70 -17.38 -2.00 5.78
CA LYS A 70 -18.25 -2.07 6.97
C LYS A 70 -19.60 -2.72 6.67
N VAL A 71 -19.66 -3.60 5.67
CA VAL A 71 -20.87 -4.35 5.33
C VAL A 71 -20.74 -5.75 5.90
N ASP A 72 -21.68 -6.11 6.76
CA ASP A 72 -21.76 -7.46 7.30
C ASP A 72 -22.32 -8.42 6.25
N GLY A 73 -21.73 -9.61 6.14
CA GLY A 73 -22.21 -10.66 5.24
C GLY A 73 -21.08 -11.56 4.73
N PRO A 74 -21.44 -12.65 4.03
CA PRO A 74 -20.46 -13.47 3.36
C PRO A 74 -19.77 -12.67 2.24
N PHE A 75 -18.45 -12.78 2.17
CA PHE A 75 -17.64 -12.19 1.12
C PHE A 75 -16.79 -13.27 0.46
N PHE A 76 -16.74 -13.24 -0.87
CA PHE A 76 -15.95 -14.14 -1.69
C PHE A 76 -14.94 -13.32 -2.48
N LEU A 77 -13.66 -13.67 -2.35
CA LEU A 77 -12.57 -13.12 -3.13
C LEU A 77 -11.80 -14.26 -3.75
N GLU A 78 -11.78 -14.29 -5.06
CA GLU A 78 -10.98 -15.22 -5.85
C GLU A 78 -9.79 -14.44 -6.43
N ILE A 79 -8.62 -15.06 -6.37
CA ILE A 79 -7.36 -14.48 -6.89
C ILE A 79 -6.76 -15.52 -7.82
N ASP A 80 -6.69 -15.20 -9.10
CA ASP A 80 -6.03 -16.04 -10.10
C ASP A 80 -4.50 -15.91 -10.00
N PHE A 81 -4.00 -14.67 -10.08
CA PHE A 81 -2.56 -14.41 -9.95
C PHE A 81 -2.26 -13.08 -9.24
N ILE A 82 -1.07 -13.03 -8.64
CA ILE A 82 -0.43 -11.79 -8.16
C ILE A 82 0.95 -11.74 -8.81
N GLY A 83 1.24 -10.63 -9.49
CA GLY A 83 2.49 -10.45 -10.21
C GLY A 83 3.06 -9.06 -10.00
N VAL A 84 4.38 -8.96 -10.08
CA VAL A 84 5.11 -7.70 -10.15
C VAL A 84 5.52 -7.48 -11.61
N PHE A 85 5.38 -6.25 -12.09
CA PHE A 85 5.84 -5.87 -13.42
C PHE A 85 6.46 -4.47 -13.37
N THR A 86 7.32 -4.19 -14.34
CA THR A 86 7.93 -2.88 -14.50
C THR A 86 7.21 -2.14 -15.62
N ASP A 87 6.72 -0.93 -15.33
CA ASP A 87 6.10 -0.04 -16.32
C ASP A 87 7.04 1.13 -16.64
N PRO A 88 7.64 1.19 -17.84
CA PRO A 88 8.50 2.30 -18.24
C PRO A 88 7.78 3.65 -18.33
N ALA A 89 6.45 3.65 -18.47
CA ALA A 89 5.67 4.88 -18.53
C ALA A 89 5.36 5.45 -17.13
N HIS A 90 5.56 4.66 -16.07
CA HIS A 90 5.32 5.09 -14.70
C HIS A 90 6.59 5.67 -14.08
N THR A 91 6.65 7.00 -13.96
CA THR A 91 7.81 7.73 -13.41
C THR A 91 7.61 8.24 -11.98
N GLU A 92 6.44 8.00 -11.38
CA GLU A 92 6.12 8.49 -10.04
C GLU A 92 6.84 7.64 -8.98
N GLU A 93 7.74 8.25 -8.23
CA GLU A 93 8.48 7.60 -7.14
C GLU A 93 7.67 7.57 -5.83
N PHE A 94 6.93 8.65 -5.54
CA PHE A 94 6.13 8.79 -4.33
C PHE A 94 4.98 9.79 -4.51
N ALA A 95 3.76 9.38 -4.19
CA ALA A 95 2.54 10.16 -4.47
C ALA A 95 2.20 11.20 -3.39
N TYR A 96 2.81 11.13 -2.21
CA TYR A 96 2.45 11.95 -1.05
C TYR A 96 3.43 13.09 -0.82
N GLU A 97 2.95 14.14 -0.14
CA GLU A 97 3.77 15.32 0.15
C GLU A 97 5.05 14.95 0.90
N ASN A 98 6.16 15.46 0.38
CA ASN A 98 7.44 15.31 1.05
C ASN A 98 7.42 16.10 2.35
N SER A 99 7.44 15.41 3.49
CA SER A 99 7.72 16.07 4.76
C SER A 99 9.10 16.74 4.70
N PRO A 100 9.33 17.90 5.36
CA PRO A 100 10.67 18.49 5.48
C PRO A 100 11.70 17.50 6.06
N VAL A 101 11.25 16.51 6.82
CA VAL A 101 12.06 15.41 7.37
C VAL A 101 12.60 14.50 6.26
N LEU A 102 11.86 14.33 5.17
CA LEU A 102 12.20 13.45 4.04
C LEU A 102 12.90 14.17 2.91
N ASN A 103 12.55 15.44 2.69
CA ASN A 103 13.17 16.24 1.65
C ASN A 103 13.45 17.67 2.15
N PRO A 104 14.46 17.84 3.03
CA PRO A 104 14.80 19.15 3.59
C PRO A 104 15.29 20.15 2.53
N ARG A 105 15.52 19.69 1.30
CA ARG A 105 15.91 20.53 0.15
C ARG A 105 14.73 21.26 -0.50
N LEU A 106 13.50 20.77 -0.33
CA LEU A 106 12.29 21.38 -0.92
C LEU A 106 11.75 22.57 -0.12
N PHE A 107 12.22 22.78 1.11
CA PHE A 107 11.74 23.83 2.02
C PHE A 107 12.83 24.87 2.37
N LYS A 108 13.75 25.12 1.44
CA LYS A 108 14.74 26.20 1.54
C LYS A 108 14.27 27.45 0.81
#